data_AF-A0A2Z5WUH9-F1
#
_entry.id   AF-A0A2Z5WUH9-F1
#
_cell.length_a   1.000
_cell.length_b   1.000
_cell.length_c   1.000
_cell.angle_alpha   90.00
_cell.angle_beta   90.00
_cell.angle_gamma   90.00
#
_symmetry.space_group_name_H-M   'P 1'
#
loop_
_entity.id
_entity.type
_entity.pdbx_description
1 polymer ?
#
loop_
_entity_poly.entity_id
_entity_poly.type
_entity_poly.pdbx_seq_one_letter_code
_entity_poly.pdbx_strand_id
1 'polypeptide(L)'
;MSQSVSPIDRLKQFVSQSANMLNLDEDVAIDRGMTQIIKSAVMVIGGGEDKVQDRKILKAFVESSGGSQARIAIIPCASREPDIIGRIYHDIFTDLGAKVVEVLDIRERPHYDYPDAEALVDRFTGIFMTGGDQLRLCGLIADTPFAITIAKRITEQKLVLAGTSAGAAAMGYHMISGGSSGESPHKELVNMSTGLNILPEIVVDQHFHNRNRMARLMTAIAAHPDRIGIGIDEDTVAIFEPNHIMRVLGRGTVTVVDPGEISYSNQLWVSGSAPLTIHNLRVHILAAGCKYHLLKRIPISPSV
;
A
#
# COMPACT_ATOMS: atom_id res chain seq x y z
N MET A 1 -40.94 -15.21 57.51
CA MET A 1 -40.06 -16.21 56.86
C MET A 1 -39.44 -15.57 55.63
N SER A 2 -38.25 -14.98 55.77
CA SER A 2 -37.50 -14.41 54.65
C SER A 2 -36.74 -15.53 53.95
N GLN A 3 -37.14 -15.89 52.73
CA GLN A 3 -36.34 -16.82 51.92
C GLN A 3 -35.12 -16.07 51.39
N SER A 4 -33.94 -16.45 51.87
CA SER A 4 -32.66 -16.01 51.34
C SER A 4 -32.44 -16.65 49.97
N VAL A 5 -32.44 -15.84 48.91
CA VAL A 5 -32.04 -16.27 47.57
C VAL A 5 -30.57 -16.72 47.63
N SER A 6 -30.28 -17.93 47.16
CA SER A 6 -28.93 -18.49 47.25
C SER A 6 -27.93 -17.70 46.39
N PRO A 7 -26.64 -17.62 46.79
CA PRO A 7 -25.60 -16.98 45.99
C PRO A 7 -25.49 -17.51 44.56
N ILE A 8 -25.86 -18.79 44.34
CA ILE A 8 -25.82 -19.46 43.04
C ILE A 8 -26.94 -18.95 42.12
N ASP A 9 -28.10 -18.60 42.67
CA ASP A 9 -29.23 -18.09 41.87
C ASP A 9 -29.00 -16.65 41.41
N ARG A 10 -28.29 -15.83 42.22
CA ARG A 10 -27.80 -14.51 41.75
C ARG A 10 -26.76 -14.64 40.65
N LEU A 11 -25.89 -15.64 40.73
CA LEU A 11 -24.89 -15.91 39.70
C LEU A 11 -25.54 -16.31 38.37
N LYS A 12 -26.58 -17.15 38.42
CA LYS A 12 -27.35 -17.55 37.23
C LYS A 12 -28.12 -16.39 36.59
N GLN A 13 -28.68 -15.48 37.41
CA GLN A 13 -29.37 -14.29 36.92
C GLN A 13 -28.41 -13.27 36.29
N PHE A 14 -27.17 -13.17 36.79
CA PHE A 14 -26.11 -12.35 36.21
C PHE A 14 -25.63 -12.94 34.87
N VAL A 15 -25.42 -14.26 34.81
CA VAL A 15 -24.99 -14.96 33.59
C VAL A 15 -26.07 -14.90 32.51
N SER A 16 -27.37 -14.97 32.86
CA SER A 16 -28.46 -14.84 31.86
C SER A 16 -28.64 -13.41 31.35
N GLN A 17 -28.36 -12.38 32.17
CA GLN A 17 -28.39 -10.98 31.72
C GLN A 17 -27.15 -10.60 30.88
N SER A 18 -25.99 -11.22 31.13
CA SER A 18 -24.81 -11.05 30.27
C SER A 18 -24.91 -11.81 28.95
N ALA A 19 -25.63 -12.95 28.91
CA ALA A 19 -25.84 -13.72 27.68
C ALA A 19 -26.80 -13.03 26.67
N ASN A 20 -27.71 -12.16 27.14
CA ASN A 20 -28.67 -11.45 26.27
C ASN A 20 -28.14 -10.13 25.68
N MET A 21 -26.90 -9.72 25.98
CA MET A 21 -26.22 -8.60 25.29
C MET A 21 -25.15 -9.05 24.28
N LEU A 22 -24.99 -10.36 24.08
CA LEU A 22 -23.98 -10.94 23.18
C LEU A 22 -24.57 -11.57 21.91
N ASN A 23 -25.86 -11.40 21.65
CA ASN A 23 -26.48 -11.75 20.36
C ASN A 23 -26.50 -10.53 19.44
N LEU A 24 -25.32 -10.18 18.92
CA LEU A 24 -25.18 -9.59 17.60
C LEU A 24 -24.28 -10.53 16.80
N ASP A 25 -24.97 -11.52 16.24
CA ASP A 25 -24.72 -12.26 15.01
C ASP A 25 -23.37 -12.99 14.86
N GLU A 26 -23.51 -14.30 15.09
CA GLU A 26 -22.91 -15.43 14.35
C GLU A 26 -22.21 -15.08 13.02
N ASP A 27 -20.94 -14.69 13.09
CA ASP A 27 -20.02 -14.77 11.94
C ASP A 27 -18.55 -14.99 12.36
N VAL A 28 -18.32 -15.54 13.56
CA VAL A 28 -16.98 -15.94 14.01
C VAL A 28 -16.69 -17.38 13.56
N ALA A 29 -16.55 -17.55 12.25
CA ALA A 29 -15.95 -18.73 11.67
C ALA A 29 -14.43 -18.70 11.91
N ILE A 30 -13.99 -19.56 12.84
CA ILE A 30 -12.67 -20.17 13.03
C ILE A 30 -11.59 -19.65 12.05
N ASP A 31 -10.76 -18.74 12.56
CA ASP A 31 -9.56 -18.20 11.93
C ASP A 31 -8.50 -19.29 11.71
N ARG A 32 -8.55 -19.92 10.54
CA ARG A 32 -7.36 -20.50 9.93
C ARG A 32 -6.77 -19.44 9.04
N GLY A 33 -5.61 -18.92 9.42
CA GLY A 33 -4.85 -17.94 8.64
C GLY A 33 -4.66 -18.41 7.20
N MET A 34 -5.45 -17.82 6.29
CA MET A 34 -5.15 -17.51 4.90
C MET A 34 -6.40 -16.85 4.26
N THR A 35 -6.19 -15.62 3.79
CA THR A 35 -6.96 -14.93 2.76
C THR A 35 -8.44 -14.65 3.04
N GLN A 36 -8.72 -13.63 3.87
CA GLN A 36 -9.88 -12.79 3.58
C GLN A 36 -9.66 -12.19 2.18
N ILE A 37 -10.55 -12.49 1.23
CA ILE A 37 -10.53 -11.88 -0.10
C ILE A 37 -10.62 -10.36 0.10
N ILE A 38 -9.52 -9.66 -0.16
CA ILE A 38 -9.45 -8.22 -0.04
C ILE A 38 -10.15 -7.65 -1.28
N LYS A 39 -11.47 -7.45 -1.18
CA LYS A 39 -12.25 -6.79 -2.23
C LYS A 39 -11.79 -5.34 -2.33
N SER A 40 -11.20 -4.98 -3.47
CA SER A 40 -10.64 -3.68 -3.81
C SER A 40 -9.52 -3.20 -2.89
N ALA A 41 -8.29 -3.20 -3.41
CA ALA A 41 -7.13 -2.70 -2.67
C ALA A 41 -6.11 -2.03 -3.58
N VAL A 42 -5.31 -1.15 -2.98
CA VAL A 42 -4.05 -0.68 -3.56
C VAL A 42 -2.91 -1.40 -2.84
N MET A 43 -2.10 -2.15 -3.57
CA MET A 43 -0.98 -2.94 -3.05
C MET A 43 0.34 -2.25 -3.40
N VAL A 44 1.02 -1.73 -2.38
CA VAL A 44 2.27 -0.98 -2.53
C VAL A 44 3.43 -1.88 -2.09
N ILE A 45 4.22 -2.34 -3.05
CA ILE A 45 5.23 -3.39 -2.86
C ILE A 45 6.63 -2.77 -2.83
N GLY A 46 7.43 -3.07 -1.80
CA GLY A 46 8.73 -2.45 -1.59
C GLY A 46 9.83 -2.83 -2.60
N GLY A 47 9.54 -3.66 -3.60
CA GLY A 47 10.53 -4.16 -4.55
C GLY A 47 11.13 -5.50 -4.12
N GLY A 48 11.86 -6.15 -5.04
CA GLY A 48 12.57 -7.40 -4.74
C GLY A 48 11.66 -8.56 -4.28
N GLU A 49 10.36 -8.48 -4.57
CA GLU A 49 9.40 -9.49 -4.11
C GLU A 49 9.64 -10.85 -4.75
N ASP A 50 9.30 -11.91 -4.01
CA ASP A 50 9.53 -13.28 -4.43
C ASP A 50 8.77 -13.62 -5.72
N LYS A 51 9.53 -14.03 -6.74
CA LYS A 51 9.07 -14.43 -8.08
C LYS A 51 9.27 -15.92 -8.35
N VAL A 52 9.86 -16.67 -7.42
CA VAL A 52 10.32 -18.05 -7.66
C VAL A 52 9.69 -19.03 -6.69
N GLN A 53 9.71 -18.73 -5.39
CA GLN A 53 9.32 -19.67 -4.34
C GLN A 53 7.80 -19.63 -4.11
N ASP A 54 7.37 -19.11 -2.97
CA ASP A 54 5.96 -19.08 -2.57
C ASP A 54 5.18 -17.99 -3.32
N ARG A 55 5.85 -16.93 -3.80
CA ARG A 55 5.25 -15.79 -4.50
C ARG A 55 4.07 -15.18 -3.73
N LYS A 56 4.16 -15.10 -2.40
CA LYS A 56 3.03 -14.77 -1.50
C LYS A 56 2.34 -13.45 -1.86
N ILE A 57 3.13 -12.41 -2.13
CA ILE A 57 2.62 -11.08 -2.49
C ILE A 57 1.92 -11.11 -3.85
N LEU A 58 2.51 -11.78 -4.83
CA LEU A 58 1.95 -11.88 -6.19
C LEU A 58 0.68 -12.75 -6.21
N LYS A 59 0.64 -13.82 -5.41
CA LYS A 59 -0.58 -14.62 -5.15
C LYS A 59 -1.68 -13.76 -4.55
N ALA A 60 -1.38 -13.00 -3.50
CA ALA A 60 -2.35 -12.10 -2.88
C ALA A 60 -2.91 -11.06 -3.86
N PHE A 61 -2.10 -10.57 -4.81
CA PHE A 61 -2.55 -9.70 -5.88
C PHE A 61 -3.52 -10.39 -6.85
N VAL A 62 -3.20 -11.61 -7.32
CA VAL A 62 -4.08 -12.39 -8.18
C VAL A 62 -5.40 -12.69 -7.47
N GLU A 63 -5.35 -13.14 -6.21
CA GLU A 63 -6.52 -13.42 -5.37
C GLU A 63 -7.40 -12.18 -5.20
N SER A 64 -6.80 -11.02 -4.87
CA SER A 64 -7.53 -9.76 -4.73
C SER A 64 -8.13 -9.29 -6.06
N SER A 65 -7.47 -9.61 -7.19
CA SER A 65 -7.94 -9.29 -8.54
C SER A 65 -9.02 -10.25 -9.06
N GLY A 66 -9.51 -11.19 -8.25
CA GLY A 66 -10.56 -12.14 -8.63
C GLY A 66 -10.10 -13.59 -8.84
N GLY A 67 -8.88 -13.93 -8.42
CA GLY A 67 -8.34 -15.28 -8.45
C GLY A 67 -8.38 -15.89 -9.86
N SER A 68 -9.06 -17.02 -10.01
CA SER A 68 -9.20 -17.71 -11.30
C SER A 68 -10.03 -16.95 -12.35
N GLN A 69 -10.73 -15.87 -11.95
CA GLN A 69 -11.41 -14.95 -12.88
C GLN A 69 -10.63 -13.65 -13.11
N ALA A 70 -9.44 -13.50 -12.52
CA ALA A 70 -8.66 -12.29 -12.64
C ALA A 70 -8.29 -11.99 -14.09
N ARG A 71 -8.43 -10.73 -14.48
CA ARG A 71 -8.01 -10.18 -15.76
C ARG A 71 -6.99 -9.09 -15.45
N ILE A 72 -5.72 -9.39 -15.67
CA ILE A 72 -4.61 -8.56 -15.19
C ILE A 72 -3.95 -7.84 -16.37
N ALA A 73 -3.81 -6.53 -16.24
CA ALA A 73 -2.93 -5.74 -17.09
C ALA A 73 -1.59 -5.50 -16.39
N ILE A 74 -0.48 -5.66 -17.10
CA ILE A 74 0.87 -5.37 -16.64
C ILE A 74 1.35 -4.12 -17.36
N ILE A 75 1.84 -3.14 -16.59
CA ILE A 75 2.39 -1.89 -17.11
C ILE A 75 3.90 -1.88 -16.82
N PRO A 76 4.74 -2.22 -17.81
CA PRO A 76 6.19 -2.34 -17.61
C PRO A 76 6.98 -1.06 -17.91
N CYS A 77 6.30 0.07 -18.17
CA CYS A 77 6.91 1.26 -18.78
C CYS A 77 7.95 1.99 -17.91
N ALA A 78 7.97 1.73 -16.60
CA ALA A 78 9.04 2.20 -15.72
C ALA A 78 10.40 1.61 -16.12
N SER A 79 10.43 0.39 -16.66
CA SER A 79 11.65 -0.31 -17.05
C SER A 79 12.24 0.22 -18.36
N ARG A 80 13.56 0.07 -18.51
CA ARG A 80 14.26 0.23 -19.80
C ARG A 80 14.17 -1.01 -20.68
N GLU A 81 13.78 -2.14 -20.09
CA GLU A 81 13.57 -3.43 -20.76
C GLU A 81 12.12 -3.89 -20.53
N PRO A 82 11.12 -3.16 -21.06
CA PRO A 82 9.71 -3.44 -20.80
C PRO A 82 9.27 -4.82 -21.28
N ASP A 83 9.85 -5.30 -22.39
CA ASP A 83 9.56 -6.62 -22.98
C ASP A 83 9.94 -7.76 -22.02
N ILE A 84 11.12 -7.69 -21.41
CA ILE A 84 11.64 -8.72 -20.50
C ILE A 84 10.83 -8.73 -19.20
N ILE A 85 10.69 -7.57 -18.54
CA ILE A 85 10.00 -7.52 -17.25
C ILE A 85 8.50 -7.79 -17.41
N GLY A 86 7.89 -7.32 -18.49
CA GLY A 86 6.50 -7.59 -18.83
C GLY A 86 6.26 -9.08 -19.03
N ARG A 87 7.16 -9.77 -19.75
CA ARG A 87 7.08 -11.22 -19.96
C ARG A 87 7.20 -12.01 -18.65
N ILE A 88 8.12 -11.62 -17.77
CA ILE A 88 8.31 -12.28 -16.46
C ILE A 88 7.01 -12.24 -15.65
N TYR A 89 6.40 -11.05 -15.49
CA TYR A 89 5.14 -10.96 -14.74
C TYR A 89 3.97 -11.61 -15.48
N HIS A 90 3.96 -11.59 -16.81
CA HIS A 90 2.95 -12.28 -17.60
C HIS A 90 2.94 -13.77 -17.24
N ASP A 91 4.09 -14.43 -17.37
CA ASP A 91 4.22 -15.86 -17.12
C ASP A 91 3.92 -16.19 -15.64
N ILE A 92 4.37 -15.35 -14.69
CA ILE A 92 4.03 -15.52 -13.27
C ILE A 92 2.51 -15.47 -13.03
N PHE A 93 1.81 -14.45 -13.53
CA PHE A 93 0.37 -14.33 -13.25
C PHE A 93 -0.46 -15.39 -13.98
N THR A 94 0.00 -15.84 -15.17
CA THR A 94 -0.59 -17.01 -15.84
C THR A 94 -0.40 -18.28 -15.00
N ASP A 95 0.80 -18.54 -14.50
CA ASP A 95 1.10 -19.70 -13.63
C ASP A 95 0.28 -19.68 -12.33
N LEU A 96 0.03 -18.48 -11.80
CA LEU A 96 -0.81 -18.28 -10.61
C LEU A 96 -2.31 -18.39 -10.89
N GLY A 97 -2.71 -18.66 -12.14
CA GLY A 97 -4.08 -19.02 -12.51
C GLY A 97 -4.98 -17.85 -12.91
N ALA A 98 -4.43 -16.67 -13.22
CA ALA A 98 -5.24 -15.57 -13.76
C ALA A 98 -5.85 -15.95 -15.12
N LYS A 99 -7.11 -15.58 -15.34
CA LYS A 99 -7.86 -15.92 -16.56
C LYS A 99 -7.30 -15.24 -17.81
N VAL A 100 -6.92 -13.98 -17.67
CA VAL A 100 -6.32 -13.16 -18.73
C VAL A 100 -5.17 -12.38 -18.13
N VAL A 101 -4.05 -12.36 -18.84
CA VAL A 101 -2.90 -11.53 -18.52
C VAL A 101 -2.45 -10.82 -19.79
N GLU A 102 -2.33 -9.50 -19.74
CA GLU A 102 -1.98 -8.66 -20.89
C GLU A 102 -0.91 -7.67 -20.52
N VAL A 103 0.10 -7.51 -21.38
CA VAL A 103 1.14 -6.50 -21.20
C VAL A 103 0.73 -5.24 -21.96
N LEU A 104 0.46 -4.16 -21.24
CA LEU A 104 0.22 -2.83 -21.79
C LEU A 104 1.57 -2.11 -21.95
N ASP A 105 2.24 -2.33 -23.07
CA ASP A 105 3.55 -1.76 -23.37
C ASP A 105 3.46 -0.27 -23.78
N ILE A 106 3.26 0.59 -22.78
CA ILE A 106 3.18 2.04 -22.95
C ILE A 106 4.60 2.61 -23.08
N ARG A 107 5.04 2.88 -24.31
CA ARG A 107 6.35 3.50 -24.58
C ARG A 107 6.29 5.02 -24.78
N GLU A 108 5.11 5.52 -25.11
CA GLU A 108 4.78 6.92 -25.33
C GLU A 108 3.53 7.28 -24.53
N ARG A 109 3.32 8.59 -24.27
CA ARG A 109 2.13 9.02 -23.55
C ARG A 109 0.88 8.61 -24.33
N PRO A 110 -0.06 7.85 -23.73
CA PRO A 110 -1.24 7.40 -24.42
C PRO A 110 -2.16 8.59 -24.76
N HIS A 111 -2.68 8.60 -25.98
CA HIS A 111 -3.61 9.61 -26.48
C HIS A 111 -5.04 9.06 -26.48
N TYR A 112 -5.46 8.47 -25.35
CA TYR A 112 -6.85 8.04 -25.18
C TYR A 112 -7.70 9.23 -24.77
N ASP A 113 -8.90 9.35 -25.34
CA ASP A 113 -9.96 10.13 -24.70
C ASP A 113 -10.55 9.33 -23.50
N TYR A 114 -11.50 9.93 -22.79
CA TYR A 114 -12.11 9.27 -21.64
C TYR A 114 -12.88 7.99 -22.00
N PRO A 115 -13.77 7.98 -23.01
CA PRO A 115 -14.43 6.75 -23.46
C PRO A 115 -13.47 5.60 -23.78
N ASP A 116 -12.40 5.86 -24.52
CA ASP A 116 -11.40 4.85 -24.89
C ASP A 116 -10.64 4.34 -23.65
N ALA A 117 -10.27 5.25 -22.74
CA ALA A 117 -9.62 4.89 -21.49
C ALA A 117 -10.53 4.04 -20.59
N GLU A 118 -11.82 4.39 -20.47
CA GLU A 118 -12.81 3.60 -19.72
C GLU A 118 -12.98 2.21 -20.33
N ALA A 119 -13.17 2.11 -21.65
CA ALA A 119 -13.30 0.84 -22.33
C ALA A 119 -12.06 -0.07 -22.18
N LEU A 120 -10.86 0.52 -22.19
CA LEU A 120 -9.62 -0.23 -21.97
C LEU A 120 -9.51 -0.73 -20.52
N VAL A 121 -9.67 0.15 -19.54
CA VAL A 121 -9.51 -0.20 -18.11
C VAL A 121 -10.57 -1.21 -17.67
N ASP A 122 -11.80 -1.09 -18.16
CA ASP A 122 -12.92 -1.97 -17.79
C ASP A 122 -12.76 -3.42 -18.28
N ARG A 123 -11.73 -3.71 -19.10
CA ARG A 123 -11.34 -5.08 -19.46
C ARG A 123 -10.63 -5.83 -18.33
N PHE A 124 -10.14 -5.12 -17.32
CA PHE A 124 -9.25 -5.65 -16.29
C PHE A 124 -9.88 -5.54 -14.90
N THR A 125 -9.54 -6.50 -14.05
CA THR A 125 -9.88 -6.52 -12.61
C THR A 125 -8.66 -6.21 -11.74
N GLY A 126 -7.45 -6.31 -12.31
CA GLY A 126 -6.20 -5.95 -11.67
C GLY A 126 -5.23 -5.24 -12.63
N ILE A 127 -4.50 -4.25 -12.15
CA ILE A 127 -3.37 -3.63 -12.85
C ILE A 127 -2.11 -3.78 -12.00
N PHE A 128 -1.00 -4.19 -12.62
CA PHE A 128 0.30 -4.33 -11.97
C PHE A 128 1.34 -3.43 -12.64
N MET A 129 1.88 -2.47 -11.91
CA MET A 129 2.95 -1.57 -12.36
C MET A 129 4.32 -2.11 -11.91
N THR A 130 5.22 -2.35 -12.86
CA THR A 130 6.53 -2.93 -12.55
C THR A 130 7.52 -1.91 -11.98
N GLY A 131 8.67 -2.41 -11.52
CA GLY A 131 9.82 -1.58 -11.15
C GLY A 131 10.54 -0.96 -12.36
N GLY A 132 11.51 -0.10 -12.06
CA GLY A 132 12.27 0.67 -13.04
C GLY A 132 12.55 2.08 -12.53
N ASP A 133 12.23 3.08 -13.35
CA ASP A 133 12.32 4.50 -13.02
C ASP A 133 10.92 5.10 -12.85
N GLN A 134 10.64 5.66 -11.65
CA GLN A 134 9.34 6.24 -11.32
C GLN A 134 9.07 7.59 -12.01
N LEU A 135 10.10 8.37 -12.35
CA LEU A 135 9.93 9.57 -13.17
C LEU A 135 9.51 9.20 -14.59
N ARG A 136 10.08 8.12 -15.15
CA ARG A 136 9.67 7.59 -16.45
C ARG A 136 8.22 7.11 -16.42
N LEU A 137 7.83 6.34 -15.39
CA LEU A 137 6.46 5.87 -15.20
C LEU A 137 5.47 7.04 -15.18
N CYS A 138 5.68 8.01 -14.29
CA CYS A 138 4.81 9.19 -14.18
C CYS A 138 4.84 10.04 -15.45
N GLY A 139 6.02 10.22 -16.07
CA GLY A 139 6.17 10.95 -17.33
C GLY A 139 5.39 10.34 -18.49
N LEU A 140 5.04 9.05 -18.44
CA LEU A 140 4.23 8.38 -19.45
C LEU A 140 2.74 8.33 -19.09
N ILE A 141 2.40 8.23 -17.81
CA ILE A 141 1.04 7.85 -17.38
C ILE A 141 0.32 8.95 -16.59
N ALA A 142 1.02 9.74 -15.77
CA ALA A 142 0.40 10.73 -14.90
C ALA A 142 -0.45 11.73 -15.72
N ASP A 143 -1.57 12.18 -15.15
CA ASP A 143 -2.50 13.17 -15.73
C ASP A 143 -3.12 12.82 -17.09
N THR A 144 -2.99 11.57 -17.54
CA THR A 144 -3.72 11.06 -18.71
C THR A 144 -5.13 10.59 -18.34
N PRO A 145 -6.10 10.59 -19.27
CA PRO A 145 -7.40 9.96 -19.06
C PRO A 145 -7.30 8.51 -18.58
N PHE A 146 -6.28 7.77 -19.03
CA PHE A 146 -5.99 6.41 -18.57
C PHE A 146 -5.73 6.35 -17.06
N ALA A 147 -4.79 7.15 -16.54
CA ALA A 147 -4.51 7.18 -15.11
C ALA A 147 -5.69 7.65 -14.26
N ILE A 148 -6.44 8.65 -14.74
CA ILE A 148 -7.62 9.18 -14.05
C ILE A 148 -8.71 8.10 -13.97
N THR A 149 -8.93 7.36 -15.06
CA THR A 149 -9.86 6.22 -15.08
C THR A 149 -9.42 5.12 -14.13
N ILE A 150 -8.13 4.78 -14.05
CA ILE A 150 -7.60 3.81 -13.06
C ILE A 150 -7.96 4.26 -11.63
N ALA A 151 -7.65 5.50 -11.26
CA ALA A 151 -7.96 6.04 -9.94
C ALA A 151 -9.47 6.01 -9.63
N LYS A 152 -10.30 6.35 -10.62
CA LYS A 152 -11.77 6.27 -10.54
C LYS A 152 -12.24 4.83 -10.27
N ARG A 153 -11.72 3.84 -11.00
CA ARG A 153 -12.12 2.43 -10.83
C ARG A 153 -11.65 1.80 -9.53
N ILE A 154 -10.52 2.25 -8.99
CA ILE A 154 -10.08 1.88 -7.64
C ILE A 154 -11.08 2.43 -6.60
N THR A 155 -11.48 3.70 -6.73
CA THR A 155 -12.44 4.33 -5.80
C THR A 155 -13.82 3.68 -5.87
N GLU A 156 -14.26 3.31 -7.08
CA GLU A 156 -15.49 2.54 -7.33
C GLU A 156 -15.40 1.06 -6.90
N GLN A 157 -14.25 0.62 -6.38
CA GLN A 157 -13.98 -0.75 -5.94
C GLN A 157 -14.12 -1.81 -7.05
N LYS A 158 -13.85 -1.40 -8.29
CA LYS A 158 -13.91 -2.26 -9.50
C LYS A 158 -12.55 -2.77 -9.94
N LEU A 159 -11.47 -2.20 -9.41
CA LEU A 159 -10.11 -2.47 -9.86
C LEU A 159 -9.15 -2.57 -8.68
N VAL A 160 -8.29 -3.59 -8.68
CA VAL A 160 -7.13 -3.70 -7.79
C VAL A 160 -5.92 -3.12 -8.50
N LEU A 161 -5.13 -2.30 -7.81
CA LEU A 161 -3.86 -1.79 -8.33
C LEU A 161 -2.71 -2.28 -7.48
N ALA A 162 -1.66 -2.78 -8.11
CA ALA A 162 -0.41 -3.09 -7.45
C ALA A 162 0.74 -2.35 -8.14
N GLY A 163 1.75 -1.95 -7.36
CA GLY A 163 2.99 -1.40 -7.90
C GLY A 163 4.18 -1.84 -7.06
N THR A 164 5.26 -2.26 -7.73
CA THR A 164 6.51 -2.66 -7.07
C THR A 164 7.65 -1.70 -7.38
N SER A 165 8.48 -1.39 -6.39
CA SER A 165 9.63 -0.49 -6.53
C SER A 165 9.22 0.88 -7.11
N ALA A 166 9.57 1.22 -8.35
CA ALA A 166 9.11 2.44 -9.02
C ALA A 166 7.57 2.59 -9.03
N GLY A 167 6.84 1.51 -9.29
CA GLY A 167 5.37 1.51 -9.22
C GLY A 167 4.84 1.83 -7.82
N ALA A 168 5.55 1.41 -6.77
CA ALA A 168 5.19 1.75 -5.39
C ALA A 168 5.45 3.22 -5.05
N ALA A 169 6.62 3.74 -5.44
CA ALA A 169 6.99 5.13 -5.20
C ALA A 169 5.98 6.12 -5.83
N ALA A 170 5.42 5.75 -6.98
CA ALA A 170 4.48 6.57 -7.73
C ALA A 170 3.05 6.63 -7.16
N MET A 171 2.73 5.88 -6.09
CA MET A 171 1.35 5.80 -5.60
C MET A 171 0.83 7.10 -4.98
N GLY A 172 1.70 7.86 -4.32
CA GLY A 172 1.34 9.13 -3.68
C GLY A 172 1.15 10.29 -4.68
N TYR A 173 0.63 11.42 -4.19
CA TYR A 173 0.74 12.69 -4.93
C TYR A 173 2.18 13.22 -4.87
N HIS A 174 2.75 13.28 -3.67
CA HIS A 174 4.16 13.60 -3.47
C HIS A 174 4.98 12.31 -3.57
N MET A 175 5.91 12.27 -4.52
CA MET A 175 6.71 11.09 -4.83
C MET A 175 8.20 11.35 -4.55
N ILE A 176 8.86 10.42 -3.86
CA ILE A 176 10.31 10.40 -3.79
C ILE A 176 10.86 9.90 -5.13
N SER A 177 11.45 10.79 -5.93
CA SER A 177 12.05 10.49 -7.23
C SER A 177 13.50 10.03 -7.14
N GLY A 178 14.16 10.30 -6.01
CA GLY A 178 15.55 9.94 -5.78
C GLY A 178 16.05 10.45 -4.43
N GLY A 179 17.34 10.28 -4.18
CA GLY A 179 17.97 10.69 -2.93
C GLY A 179 18.94 9.65 -2.39
N SER A 180 19.83 10.09 -1.51
CA SER A 180 20.91 9.29 -0.93
C SER A 180 20.51 8.67 0.41
N SER A 181 21.45 7.96 1.02
CA SER A 181 21.34 7.27 2.32
C SER A 181 22.65 7.38 3.08
N GLY A 182 22.64 7.16 4.40
CA GLY A 182 23.86 7.19 5.22
C GLY A 182 24.28 8.58 5.68
N GLU A 183 23.43 9.58 5.48
CA GLU A 183 23.62 10.96 5.90
C GLU A 183 22.51 11.36 6.88
N SER A 184 22.78 12.38 7.72
CA SER A 184 21.74 13.00 8.54
C SER A 184 20.66 13.63 7.64
N PRO A 185 19.38 13.68 8.06
CA PRO A 185 18.33 14.35 7.28
C PRO A 185 18.69 15.81 6.97
N HIS A 186 18.65 16.20 5.69
CA HIS A 186 18.81 17.57 5.18
C HIS A 186 18.05 17.70 3.85
N LYS A 187 17.68 18.92 3.43
CA LYS A 187 16.77 19.12 2.28
C LYS A 187 17.24 18.46 0.99
N GLU A 188 18.54 18.55 0.71
CA GLU A 188 19.14 17.99 -0.51
C GLU A 188 19.26 16.46 -0.50
N LEU A 189 18.94 15.78 0.61
CA LEU A 189 19.04 14.33 0.74
C LEU A 189 18.00 13.59 -0.11
N VAL A 190 16.86 14.25 -0.38
CA VAL A 190 15.72 13.67 -1.08
C VAL A 190 15.31 14.52 -2.27
N ASN A 191 15.07 13.88 -3.39
CA ASN A 191 14.45 14.52 -4.55
C ASN A 191 12.97 14.19 -4.56
N MET A 192 12.13 15.23 -4.59
CA MET A 192 10.68 15.12 -4.65
C MET A 192 10.18 15.38 -6.08
N SER A 193 9.07 14.74 -6.45
CA SER A 193 8.34 14.96 -7.68
C SER A 193 6.86 14.66 -7.48
N THR A 194 6.06 14.68 -8.54
CA THR A 194 4.64 14.36 -8.52
C THR A 194 4.43 12.91 -8.97
N GLY A 195 3.69 12.14 -8.18
CA GLY A 195 3.30 10.76 -8.49
C GLY A 195 1.99 10.65 -9.27
N LEU A 196 1.36 9.48 -9.22
CA LEU A 196 0.12 9.15 -9.91
C LEU A 196 -1.15 9.54 -9.13
N ASN A 197 -1.00 10.02 -7.89
CA ASN A 197 -2.11 10.51 -7.07
C ASN A 197 -3.19 9.44 -6.77
N ILE A 198 -2.76 8.19 -6.55
CA ILE A 198 -3.67 7.08 -6.19
C ILE A 198 -3.98 7.11 -4.69
N LEU A 199 -2.96 7.37 -3.87
CA LEU A 199 -3.05 7.49 -2.41
C LEU A 199 -2.50 8.88 -2.01
N PRO A 200 -3.25 9.97 -2.25
CA PRO A 200 -2.77 11.34 -2.08
C PRO A 200 -2.20 11.65 -0.69
N GLU A 201 -2.69 10.97 0.34
CA GLU A 201 -2.38 11.20 1.75
C GLU A 201 -1.04 10.62 2.23
N ILE A 202 -0.34 9.85 1.39
CA ILE A 202 0.93 9.21 1.75
C ILE A 202 2.11 9.65 0.89
N VAL A 203 3.32 9.46 1.44
CA VAL A 203 4.58 9.47 0.70
C VAL A 203 5.23 8.09 0.86
N VAL A 204 5.52 7.43 -0.26
CA VAL A 204 6.07 6.07 -0.25
C VAL A 204 7.58 6.10 -0.47
N ASP A 205 8.28 5.30 0.31
CA ASP A 205 9.63 4.86 0.01
C ASP A 205 9.72 3.32 0.01
N GLN A 206 10.61 2.78 -0.80
CA GLN A 206 10.69 1.37 -1.19
C GLN A 206 12.14 0.90 -1.14
N HIS A 207 12.40 -0.41 -1.14
CA HIS A 207 13.67 -1.02 -0.75
C HIS A 207 14.20 -0.43 0.57
N PHE A 208 13.29 -0.20 1.54
CA PHE A 208 13.44 0.84 2.54
C PHE A 208 14.61 0.61 3.51
N HIS A 209 14.54 -0.39 4.38
CA HIS A 209 15.68 -0.74 5.23
C HIS A 209 16.83 -1.32 4.43
N ASN A 210 16.53 -2.06 3.35
CA ASN A 210 17.53 -2.67 2.46
C ASN A 210 18.55 -1.64 1.90
N ARG A 211 18.14 -0.37 1.78
CA ARG A 211 18.96 0.73 1.27
C ARG A 211 19.10 1.89 2.26
N ASN A 212 18.83 1.67 3.55
CA ASN A 212 18.98 2.67 4.62
C ASN A 212 18.24 4.00 4.35
N ARG A 213 16.98 3.93 3.90
CA ARG A 213 16.24 5.09 3.37
C ARG A 213 15.40 5.87 4.41
N MET A 214 15.56 5.58 5.70
CA MET A 214 14.85 6.28 6.78
C MET A 214 15.09 7.80 6.76
N ALA A 215 16.35 8.24 6.64
CA ALA A 215 16.69 9.65 6.70
C ALA A 215 16.04 10.48 5.58
N ARG A 216 16.01 9.95 4.35
CA ARG A 216 15.38 10.63 3.21
C ARG A 216 13.85 10.63 3.30
N LEU A 217 13.23 9.56 3.83
CA LEU A 217 11.79 9.56 4.09
C LEU A 217 11.41 10.59 5.15
N MET A 218 12.14 10.67 6.28
CA MET A 218 11.91 11.70 7.29
C MET A 218 12.10 13.11 6.72
N THR A 219 13.08 13.31 5.82
CA THR A 219 13.28 14.57 5.10
C THR A 219 12.06 14.92 4.23
N ALA A 220 11.52 13.95 3.49
CA ALA A 220 10.30 14.15 2.69
C ALA A 220 9.10 14.50 3.58
N ILE A 221 8.94 13.84 4.72
CA ILE A 221 7.86 14.13 5.68
C ILE A 221 8.03 15.49 6.37
N ALA A 222 9.26 15.92 6.64
CA ALA A 222 9.50 17.27 7.12
C ALA A 222 9.04 18.34 6.10
N ALA A 223 9.24 18.09 4.81
CA ALA A 223 8.78 18.95 3.72
C ALA A 223 7.25 18.89 3.49
N HIS A 224 6.62 17.75 3.80
CA HIS A 224 5.20 17.49 3.62
C HIS A 224 4.55 16.92 4.90
N PRO A 225 4.45 17.74 5.97
CA PRO A 225 3.95 17.28 7.28
C PRO A 225 2.45 16.96 7.30
N ASP A 226 1.74 17.22 6.20
CA ASP A 226 0.36 16.85 5.95
C ASP A 226 0.21 15.44 5.32
N ARG A 227 1.31 14.69 5.19
CA ARG A 227 1.34 13.33 4.63
C ARG A 227 1.90 12.31 5.61
N ILE A 228 1.49 11.06 5.49
CA ILE A 228 2.07 9.94 6.25
C ILE A 228 3.19 9.30 5.42
N GLY A 229 4.36 9.10 6.01
CA GLY A 229 5.46 8.40 5.36
C GLY A 229 5.32 6.89 5.49
N ILE A 230 5.45 6.16 4.39
CA ILE A 230 5.34 4.71 4.34
C ILE A 230 6.62 4.15 3.71
N GLY A 231 7.53 3.66 4.55
CA GLY A 231 8.75 2.98 4.13
C GLY A 231 8.53 1.47 4.06
N ILE A 232 8.71 0.87 2.88
CA ILE A 232 8.39 -0.55 2.63
C ILE A 232 9.64 -1.31 2.25
N ASP A 233 9.93 -2.38 3.00
CA ASP A 233 11.07 -3.25 2.76
C ASP A 233 10.89 -4.13 1.51
N GLU A 234 12.00 -4.70 1.03
CA GLU A 234 11.92 -5.70 -0.03
C GLU A 234 11.07 -6.91 0.38
N ASP A 235 10.41 -7.52 -0.61
CA ASP A 235 9.50 -8.65 -0.41
C ASP A 235 8.45 -8.40 0.68
N THR A 236 7.97 -7.15 0.74
CA THR A 236 6.95 -6.67 1.68
C THR A 236 5.95 -5.80 0.93
N VAL A 237 4.69 -5.86 1.33
CA VAL A 237 3.60 -5.09 0.75
C VAL A 237 2.75 -4.42 1.83
N ALA A 238 2.43 -3.15 1.61
CA ALA A 238 1.38 -2.43 2.31
C ALA A 238 0.11 -2.48 1.46
N ILE A 239 -0.95 -3.10 1.97
CA ILE A 239 -2.24 -3.25 1.30
C ILE A 239 -3.20 -2.23 1.88
N PHE A 240 -3.61 -1.26 1.08
CA PHE A 240 -4.55 -0.20 1.45
C PHE A 240 -5.97 -0.64 1.13
N GLU A 241 -6.78 -0.82 2.16
CA GLU A 241 -8.18 -1.22 2.11
C GLU A 241 -9.10 0.03 2.07
N PRO A 242 -10.33 -0.06 1.53
CA PRO A 242 -11.23 1.10 1.36
C PRO A 242 -11.69 1.76 2.68
N ASN A 243 -11.55 1.05 3.80
CA ASN A 243 -11.89 1.50 5.15
C ASN A 243 -10.74 2.24 5.86
N HIS A 244 -9.74 2.72 5.11
CA HIS A 244 -8.53 3.39 5.63
C HIS A 244 -7.64 2.51 6.51
N ILE A 245 -7.74 1.19 6.36
CA ILE A 245 -6.84 0.24 6.99
C ILE A 245 -5.72 -0.09 6.01
N MET A 246 -4.48 0.03 6.48
CA MET A 246 -3.31 -0.51 5.82
C MET A 246 -2.92 -1.82 6.50
N ARG A 247 -2.82 -2.91 5.74
CA ARG A 247 -2.37 -4.21 6.23
C ARG A 247 -0.98 -4.53 5.69
N VAL A 248 -0.16 -5.18 6.51
CA VAL A 248 1.17 -5.65 6.09
C VAL A 248 1.15 -7.13 5.76
N LEU A 249 1.78 -7.48 4.64
CA LEU A 249 2.09 -8.85 4.22
C LEU A 249 3.53 -8.90 3.70
N GLY A 250 4.19 -10.06 3.80
CA GLY A 250 5.51 -10.30 3.25
C GLY A 250 6.54 -10.63 4.32
N ARG A 251 7.82 -10.49 3.97
CA ARG A 251 8.95 -10.98 4.77
C ARG A 251 9.55 -9.91 5.69
N GLY A 252 9.54 -8.66 5.27
CA GLY A 252 10.13 -7.53 5.99
C GLY A 252 9.08 -6.73 6.77
N THR A 253 9.30 -5.41 6.84
CA THR A 253 8.45 -4.50 7.58
C THR A 253 7.92 -3.35 6.72
N VAL A 254 6.83 -2.76 7.19
CA VAL A 254 6.37 -1.43 6.78
C VAL A 254 6.60 -0.48 7.94
N THR A 255 7.37 0.57 7.69
CA THR A 255 7.60 1.66 8.63
C THR A 255 6.66 2.81 8.32
N VAL A 256 5.83 3.16 9.29
CA VAL A 256 4.98 4.35 9.25
C VAL A 256 5.69 5.48 9.98
N VAL A 257 5.90 6.59 9.28
CA VAL A 257 6.43 7.86 9.79
C VAL A 257 5.29 8.86 9.83
N ASP A 258 4.76 9.12 11.02
CA ASP A 258 3.58 9.94 11.23
C ASP A 258 3.93 11.33 11.79
N PRO A 259 3.70 12.41 11.01
CA PRO A 259 3.96 13.78 11.45
C PRO A 259 2.84 14.41 12.29
N GLY A 260 1.78 13.68 12.63
CA GLY A 260 0.54 14.23 13.19
C GLY A 260 0.66 15.02 14.48
N GLU A 261 1.73 14.79 15.23
CA GLU A 261 2.02 15.52 16.47
C GLU A 261 3.37 16.23 16.44
N ILE A 262 3.94 16.50 15.26
CA ILE A 262 5.18 17.27 15.17
C ILE A 262 5.02 18.58 15.95
N SER A 263 5.86 18.77 16.96
CA SER A 263 5.83 19.95 17.83
C SER A 263 6.75 21.06 17.32
N TYR A 264 7.73 20.71 16.49
CA TYR A 264 8.67 21.64 15.88
C TYR A 264 9.37 21.01 14.67
N SER A 265 9.61 21.80 13.63
CA SER A 265 10.51 21.46 12.54
C SER A 265 11.27 22.70 12.07
N ASN A 266 12.59 22.57 11.85
CA ASN A 266 13.39 23.66 11.30
C ASN A 266 13.35 23.73 9.75
N GLN A 267 12.57 22.86 9.09
CA GLN A 267 12.51 22.70 7.63
C GLN A 267 12.31 24.01 6.87
N LEU A 268 11.54 24.98 7.37
CA LEU A 268 11.31 26.23 6.64
C LEU A 268 12.50 27.19 6.68
N TRP A 269 13.39 27.05 7.67
CA TRP A 269 14.39 28.07 8.00
C TRP A 269 15.81 27.68 7.59
N VAL A 270 16.10 26.38 7.48
CA VAL A 270 17.43 25.88 7.12
C VAL A 270 17.61 25.76 5.61
N SER A 271 18.82 25.97 5.11
CA SER A 271 19.14 25.89 3.68
C SER A 271 19.92 24.62 3.33
N GLY A 272 19.73 24.14 2.10
CA GLY A 272 20.56 23.11 1.47
C GLY A 272 20.82 21.86 2.32
N SER A 273 22.10 21.67 2.66
CA SER A 273 22.64 20.53 3.41
C SER A 273 22.65 20.69 4.93
N ALA A 274 22.11 21.78 5.48
CA ALA A 274 22.01 21.94 6.92
C ALA A 274 21.10 20.87 7.54
N PRO A 275 21.48 20.24 8.68
CA PRO A 275 20.68 19.19 9.30
C PRO A 275 19.27 19.64 9.71
N LEU A 276 18.31 18.76 9.49
CA LEU A 276 16.94 18.93 9.95
C LEU A 276 16.78 18.54 11.41
N THR A 277 15.99 19.33 12.10
CA THR A 277 15.48 19.06 13.43
C THR A 277 13.98 18.85 13.31
N ILE A 278 13.48 17.72 13.80
CA ILE A 278 12.05 17.37 13.82
C ILE A 278 11.74 16.83 15.21
N HIS A 279 10.79 17.43 15.91
CA HIS A 279 10.40 17.01 17.24
C HIS A 279 9.04 16.30 17.22
N ASN A 280 8.90 15.27 18.06
CA ASN A 280 7.65 14.51 18.28
C ASN A 280 7.10 13.82 17.01
N LEU A 281 8.01 13.27 16.20
CA LEU A 281 7.67 12.39 15.09
C LEU A 281 7.34 10.99 15.62
N ARG A 282 6.21 10.42 15.21
CA ARG A 282 5.81 9.06 15.61
C ARG A 282 6.30 8.06 14.57
N VAL A 283 6.87 6.96 15.04
CA VAL A 283 7.36 5.87 14.18
C VAL A 283 6.73 4.56 14.62
N HIS A 284 6.11 3.86 13.68
CA HIS A 284 5.57 2.51 13.88
C HIS A 284 6.22 1.56 12.88
N ILE A 285 6.76 0.44 13.35
CA ILE A 285 7.32 -0.61 12.50
C ILE A 285 6.37 -1.81 12.57
N LEU A 286 5.82 -2.19 11.42
CA LEU A 286 4.74 -3.16 11.30
C LEU A 286 5.22 -4.36 10.49
N ALA A 287 5.13 -5.55 11.08
CA ALA A 287 5.42 -6.81 10.40
C ALA A 287 4.13 -7.43 9.81
N ALA A 288 4.26 -8.53 9.07
CA ALA A 288 3.13 -9.25 8.49
C ALA A 288 2.03 -9.55 9.53
N GLY A 289 0.78 -9.33 9.14
CA GLY A 289 -0.39 -9.50 10.01
C GLY A 289 -0.79 -8.25 10.80
N CYS A 290 0.14 -7.31 11.02
CA CYS A 290 -0.20 -6.01 11.61
C CYS A 290 -1.03 -5.15 10.65
N LYS A 291 -1.81 -4.25 11.25
CA LYS A 291 -2.62 -3.26 10.57
C LYS A 291 -2.30 -1.86 11.08
N TYR A 292 -2.66 -0.83 10.32
CA TYR A 292 -2.59 0.56 10.71
C TYR A 292 -3.82 1.29 10.21
N HIS A 293 -4.46 2.08 11.07
CA HIS A 293 -5.60 2.89 10.67
C HIS A 293 -5.13 4.30 10.30
N LEU A 294 -5.18 4.64 9.01
CA LEU A 294 -4.60 5.87 8.47
C LEU A 294 -5.25 7.13 9.05
N LEU A 295 -6.59 7.17 9.13
CA LEU A 295 -7.30 8.32 9.70
C LEU A 295 -7.11 8.46 11.21
N LYS A 296 -7.21 7.36 11.96
CA LYS A 296 -7.05 7.37 13.42
C LYS A 296 -5.58 7.48 13.85
N ARG A 297 -4.65 7.24 12.92
CA ARG A 297 -3.20 7.24 13.13
C ARG A 297 -2.76 6.34 14.29
N ILE A 298 -3.25 5.10 14.27
CA ILE A 298 -2.93 4.09 15.29
C ILE A 298 -2.59 2.73 14.66
N PRO A 299 -1.59 2.02 15.19
CA PRO A 299 -1.36 0.63 14.86
C PRO A 299 -2.47 -0.24 15.47
N ILE A 300 -2.83 -1.31 14.75
CA ILE A 300 -3.77 -2.34 15.19
C ILE A 300 -3.01 -3.66 15.15
N SER A 301 -2.74 -4.20 16.33
CA SER A 301 -2.03 -5.47 16.49
C SER A 301 -2.95 -6.64 16.11
N PRO A 302 -2.39 -7.74 15.56
CA PRO A 302 -3.15 -8.97 15.40
C PRO A 302 -3.61 -9.48 16.78
N SER A 303 -4.80 -10.09 16.82
CA SER A 303 -5.24 -10.85 18.00
C SER A 303 -4.28 -12.01 18.19
N VAL A 304 -3.74 -12.15 19.42
CA VAL A 304 -2.86 -13.27 19.82
C VAL A 304 -3.70 -14.48 20.19
#